data_AF-A0A7W9YA12-F1
#
_entry.id   AF-A0A7W9YA12-F1
#
_cell.length_a   1.000
_cell.length_b   1.000
_cell.length_c   1.000
_cell.angle_alpha   90.00
_cell.angle_beta   90.00
_cell.angle_gamma   90.00
#
_symmetry.space_group_name_H-M   'P 1'
#
loop_
_entity.id
_entity.type
_entity.pdbx_description
1 polymer ?
#
loop_
_entity_poly.entity_id
_entity_poly.type
_entity_poly.pdbx_seq_one_letter_code
_entity_poly.pdbx_strand_id
1 'polypeptide(L)'
;MSAEDVKFSQCFDYGRRAARIGMPRTTNPYLEEGSIELDAWIEGFETVANTEIIPIERVHLFHRGKEAAERGEPASVCPYTNDDNPERMEIWLLGYAPHVEPQPI
;
A
#
# COMPACT_ATOMS: atom_id res chain seq x y z
N MET A 1 -9.56 22.37 6.33
CA MET A 1 -8.65 21.70 5.40
C MET A 1 -8.70 22.42 4.08
N SER A 2 -7.53 22.84 3.60
CA SER A 2 -7.35 23.41 2.28
C SER A 2 -7.39 22.32 1.20
N ALA A 3 -7.49 22.72 -0.07
CA ALA A 3 -7.36 21.77 -1.20
C ALA A 3 -5.96 21.16 -1.26
N GLU A 4 -4.93 21.90 -0.87
CA GLU A 4 -3.54 21.44 -0.78
C GLU A 4 -3.37 20.38 0.32
N ASP A 5 -4.01 20.55 1.48
CA ASP A 5 -3.99 19.57 2.58
C ASP A 5 -4.60 18.23 2.13
N VAL A 6 -5.69 18.28 1.37
CA VAL A 6 -6.36 17.08 0.84
C VAL A 6 -5.44 16.37 -0.16
N LYS A 7 -4.86 17.13 -1.10
CA LYS A 7 -3.96 16.60 -2.12
C LYS A 7 -2.71 15.97 -1.50
N PHE A 8 -2.10 16.64 -0.53
CA PHE A 8 -0.99 16.12 0.26
C PHE A 8 -1.37 14.79 0.91
N SER A 9 -2.48 14.76 1.66
CA SER A 9 -2.92 13.55 2.37
C SER A 9 -3.13 12.36 1.42
N GLN A 10 -3.70 12.59 0.24
CA GLN A 10 -3.93 11.54 -0.75
C GLN A 10 -2.63 10.99 -1.33
N CYS A 11 -1.68 11.88 -1.70
CA CYS A 11 -0.38 11.47 -2.23
C CYS A 11 0.45 10.74 -1.17
N PHE A 12 0.41 11.22 0.07
CA PHE A 12 1.02 10.58 1.24
C PHE A 12 0.47 9.16 1.45
N ASP A 13 -0.85 9.01 1.48
CA ASP A 13 -1.47 7.70 1.65
C ASP A 13 -1.12 6.74 0.51
N TYR A 14 -0.97 7.27 -0.71
CA TYR A 14 -0.56 6.47 -1.84
C TYR A 14 0.88 5.97 -1.72
N GLY A 15 1.83 6.83 -1.35
CA GLY A 15 3.21 6.44 -1.09
C GLY A 15 3.34 5.42 0.03
N ARG A 16 2.63 5.66 1.14
CA ARG A 16 2.57 4.73 2.28
C ARG A 16 2.04 3.37 1.85
N ARG A 17 0.99 3.32 1.03
CA ARG A 17 0.44 2.07 0.50
C ARG A 17 1.44 1.34 -0.39
N ALA A 18 2.10 2.05 -1.31
CA ALA A 18 3.10 1.46 -2.20
C ALA A 18 4.21 0.77 -1.39
N ALA A 19 4.72 1.45 -0.35
CA ALA A 19 5.72 0.88 0.53
C ALA A 19 5.21 -0.33 1.33
N ARG A 20 3.97 -0.29 1.86
CA ARG A 20 3.34 -1.43 2.57
C ARG A 20 3.22 -2.68 1.69
N ILE A 21 2.92 -2.51 0.41
CA ILE A 21 2.85 -3.62 -0.56
C ILE A 21 4.26 -4.11 -0.94
N GLY A 22 5.31 -3.31 -0.72
CA GLY A 22 6.68 -3.64 -1.11
C GLY A 22 7.00 -3.23 -2.55
N MET A 23 6.25 -2.28 -3.12
CA MET A 23 6.57 -1.69 -4.42
C MET A 23 7.89 -0.91 -4.35
N PRO A 24 8.71 -0.91 -5.42
CA PRO A 24 9.93 -0.11 -5.43
C PRO A 24 9.59 1.38 -5.50
N ARG A 25 10.45 2.23 -4.92
CA ARG A 25 10.29 3.70 -4.94
C ARG A 25 10.07 4.27 -6.35
N THR A 26 10.60 3.60 -7.37
CA THR A 26 10.47 3.96 -8.78
C THR A 26 9.04 3.84 -9.33
N THR A 27 8.07 3.29 -8.58
CA THR A 27 6.65 3.31 -8.96
C THR A 27 5.94 4.61 -8.62
N ASN A 28 6.64 5.60 -8.06
CA ASN A 28 6.09 6.93 -7.84
C ASN A 28 5.60 7.53 -9.18
N PRO A 29 4.31 7.92 -9.30
CA PRO A 29 3.79 8.52 -10.53
C PRO A 29 4.18 10.00 -10.70
N TYR A 30 4.62 10.67 -9.63
CA TYR A 30 4.89 12.10 -9.61
C TYR A 30 6.35 12.35 -9.98
N LEU A 31 6.58 13.10 -11.05
CA LEU A 31 7.92 13.35 -11.62
C LEU A 31 8.37 14.81 -11.49
N GLU A 32 7.45 15.72 -11.16
CA GLU A 32 7.75 17.15 -11.06
C GLU A 32 8.47 17.44 -9.73
N GLU A 33 9.75 17.80 -9.84
CA GLU A 33 10.58 18.17 -8.70
C GLU A 33 10.01 19.39 -7.96
N GLY A 34 9.90 19.30 -6.64
CA GLY A 34 9.34 20.36 -5.79
C GLY A 34 7.82 20.46 -5.81
N SER A 35 7.12 19.52 -6.43
CA SER A 35 5.66 19.41 -6.32
C SER A 35 5.24 18.85 -4.96
N ILE A 36 4.08 19.31 -4.47
CA ILE A 36 3.49 18.82 -3.22
C ILE A 36 3.16 17.32 -3.30
N GLU A 37 2.83 16.82 -4.48
CA GLU A 37 2.56 15.39 -4.70
C GLU A 37 3.80 14.52 -4.53
N LEU A 38 4.92 14.94 -5.11
CA LEU A 38 6.18 14.21 -5.04
C LEU A 38 6.67 14.12 -3.58
N ASP A 39 6.69 15.26 -2.90
CA ASP A 39 7.14 15.35 -1.50
C ASP A 39 6.23 14.52 -0.58
N ALA A 40 4.90 14.67 -0.72
CA ALA A 40 3.94 13.90 0.06
C ALA A 40 4.07 12.39 -0.16
N TRP A 41 4.18 11.95 -1.42
CA TRP A 41 4.33 10.52 -1.73
C TRP A 41 5.62 9.94 -1.16
N ILE A 42 6.73 10.66 -1.29
CA ILE A 42 8.02 10.23 -0.73
C ILE A 42 7.92 10.12 0.79
N GLU A 43 7.36 11.13 1.46
CA GLU A 43 7.19 11.14 2.91
C GLU A 43 6.35 9.94 3.36
N GLY A 44 5.21 9.69 2.71
CA GLY A 44 4.37 8.54 2.97
C GLY A 44 5.10 7.21 2.77
N PHE A 45 5.87 7.08 1.69
CA PHE A 45 6.63 5.87 1.38
C PHE A 45 7.68 5.56 2.46
N GLU A 46 8.39 6.57 2.94
CA GLU A 46 9.47 6.44 3.93
C GLU A 46 8.96 6.07 5.33
N THR A 47 7.68 6.30 5.64
CA THR A 47 7.09 5.93 6.95
C THR A 47 7.05 4.42 7.22
N VAL A 48 7.22 3.59 6.19
CA VAL A 48 7.09 2.11 6.28
C VAL A 48 8.46 1.41 6.36
N ALA A 49 9.56 2.16 6.55
CA ALA A 49 10.92 1.63 6.60
C ALA A 49 11.18 0.62 7.76
N ASN A 50 10.32 0.64 8.79
CA ASN A 50 10.31 -0.15 10.04
C ASN A 50 10.00 -1.66 10.03
N THR A 51 9.75 -2.29 8.88
CA THR A 51 9.11 -3.62 8.88
C THR A 51 10.09 -4.80 8.92
N GLU A 52 9.64 -5.89 9.53
CA GLU A 52 10.35 -7.18 9.53
C GLU A 52 10.14 -7.99 8.23
N ILE A 53 9.11 -7.65 7.43
CA ILE A 53 8.77 -8.38 6.19
C ILE A 53 9.49 -7.73 5.02
N ILE A 54 10.36 -8.49 4.35
CA ILE A 54 11.10 -7.98 3.19
C ILE A 54 10.18 -7.61 2.02
N PRO A 55 10.53 -6.61 1.19
CA PRO A 55 9.65 -6.10 0.12
C PRO A 55 9.06 -7.16 -0.82
N ILE A 56 9.87 -8.13 -1.24
CA ILE A 56 9.41 -9.18 -2.15
C ILE A 56 8.34 -10.10 -1.52
N GLU A 57 8.43 -10.35 -0.22
CA GLU A 57 7.41 -11.14 0.50
C GLU A 57 6.10 -10.36 0.60
N ARG A 58 6.16 -9.04 0.81
CA ARG A 58 4.97 -8.17 0.83
C ARG A 58 4.21 -8.20 -0.49
N VAL A 59 4.93 -8.14 -1.62
CA VAL A 59 4.31 -8.21 -2.96
C VAL A 59 3.60 -9.56 -3.14
N HIS A 60 4.22 -10.65 -2.69
CA HIS A 60 3.63 -11.98 -2.76
C HIS A 60 2.37 -12.11 -1.90
N LEU A 61 2.39 -11.59 -0.68
CA LEU A 61 1.24 -11.56 0.23
C LEU A 61 0.06 -10.79 -0.39
N PHE A 62 0.35 -9.62 -0.95
CA PHE A 62 -0.64 -8.79 -1.63
C PHE A 62 -1.27 -9.52 -2.83
N HIS A 63 -0.46 -10.12 -3.70
CA HIS A 63 -0.97 -10.87 -4.86
C HIS A 63 -1.82 -12.07 -4.45
N ARG A 64 -1.44 -12.80 -3.40
CA ARG A 64 -2.28 -13.89 -2.88
C ARG A 64 -3.65 -13.42 -2.40
N GLY A 65 -3.72 -12.26 -1.76
CA GLY A 65 -4.99 -11.65 -1.37
C GLY A 65 -5.85 -11.31 -2.58
N LYS A 66 -5.22 -10.66 -3.57
CA LYS A 66 -5.87 -10.29 -4.83
C LYS A 66 -6.43 -11.52 -5.57
N GLU A 67 -5.65 -12.58 -5.71
CA GLU A 67 -6.09 -13.82 -6.35
C GLU A 67 -7.30 -14.46 -5.64
N ALA A 68 -7.31 -14.47 -4.30
CA ALA A 68 -8.44 -15.02 -3.54
C ALA A 68 -9.72 -14.20 -3.78
N ALA A 69 -9.61 -12.87 -3.83
CA ALA A 69 -10.74 -11.99 -4.15
C ALA A 69 -11.24 -12.19 -5.58
N GLU A 70 -10.33 -12.32 -6.56
CA GLU A 70 -10.66 -12.58 -7.97
C GLU A 70 -11.36 -13.93 -8.16
N ARG A 71 -11.07 -14.93 -7.32
CA ARG A 71 -11.76 -16.22 -7.29
C ARG A 71 -13.10 -16.20 -6.54
N GLY A 72 -13.44 -15.10 -5.88
CA GLY A 72 -14.64 -14.99 -5.05
C GLY A 72 -14.58 -15.81 -3.75
N GLU A 73 -13.38 -16.12 -3.26
CA GLU A 73 -13.19 -16.84 -2.01
C GLU A 73 -13.53 -15.93 -0.80
N PRO A 74 -14.07 -16.48 0.30
CA PRO A 74 -14.34 -15.68 1.49
C PRO A 74 -13.03 -15.26 2.18
N ALA A 75 -12.99 -14.09 2.82
CA ALA A 75 -11.79 -13.57 3.51
C ALA A 75 -11.22 -14.53 4.58
N SER A 76 -12.03 -15.46 5.09
CA SER A 76 -11.61 -16.50 6.03
C SER A 76 -10.58 -17.48 5.46
N VAL A 77 -10.34 -17.49 4.15
CA VAL A 77 -9.25 -18.28 3.54
C VAL A 77 -7.86 -17.67 3.77
N CYS A 78 -7.76 -16.46 4.34
CA CYS A 78 -6.48 -15.85 4.68
C CYS A 78 -5.69 -16.76 5.63
N PRO A 79 -4.50 -17.26 5.21
CA PRO A 79 -3.75 -18.24 6.00
C PRO A 79 -3.00 -17.59 7.17
N TYR A 80 -2.98 -16.26 7.26
CA TYR A 80 -2.17 -15.49 8.22
C TYR A 80 -2.99 -14.98 9.42
N THR A 81 -4.21 -15.48 9.61
CA THR A 81 -5.11 -15.05 10.70
C THR A 81 -4.58 -15.36 12.10
N ASN A 82 -3.66 -16.32 12.22
CA ASN A 82 -2.99 -16.69 13.47
C ASN A 82 -1.46 -16.54 13.40
N ASP A 83 -0.95 -15.73 12.45
CA ASP A 83 0.48 -15.47 12.34
C ASP A 83 0.96 -14.57 13.49
N ASP A 84 2.17 -14.82 14.00
CA ASP A 84 2.78 -14.00 15.04
C ASP A 84 3.04 -12.57 14.55
N ASN A 85 3.24 -12.39 13.24
CA ASN A 85 3.35 -11.09 12.61
C ASN A 85 2.02 -10.69 11.92
N PRO A 86 1.21 -9.81 12.55
CA PRO A 86 -0.08 -9.39 12.00
C PRO A 86 0.06 -8.62 10.68
N GLU A 87 1.23 -8.04 10.37
CA GLU A 87 1.46 -7.32 9.11
C GLU A 87 1.23 -8.23 7.88
N ARG A 88 1.48 -9.53 7.99
CA ARG A 88 1.25 -10.48 6.88
C ARG A 88 -0.23 -10.54 6.50
N MET A 89 -1.10 -10.60 7.50
CA MET A 89 -2.55 -10.57 7.30
C MET A 89 -2.99 -9.23 6.74
N GLU A 90 -2.45 -8.12 7.25
CA GLU A 90 -2.79 -6.78 6.74
C GLU A 90 -2.45 -6.61 5.27
N ILE A 91 -1.24 -7.03 4.85
CA ILE A 91 -0.81 -6.91 3.45
C ILE A 91 -1.66 -7.81 2.54
N TRP A 92 -2.03 -9.01 3.00
CA TRP A 92 -2.95 -9.88 2.28
C TRP A 92 -4.32 -9.20 2.10
N LEU A 93 -4.85 -8.59 3.16
CA LEU A 93 -6.13 -7.86 3.12
C LEU A 93 -6.09 -6.64 2.18
N LEU A 94 -4.96 -5.94 2.09
CA LEU A 94 -4.78 -4.84 1.13
C LEU A 94 -4.99 -5.28 -0.32
N GLY A 95 -4.61 -6.52 -0.65
CA GLY A 95 -4.81 -7.12 -1.97
C GLY A 95 -6.21 -7.71 -2.15
N TYR A 96 -6.76 -8.34 -1.10
CA TYR A 96 -8.09 -8.97 -1.13
C TYR A 96 -9.22 -7.94 -1.27
N ALA A 97 -9.16 -6.86 -0.52
CA ALA A 97 -10.12 -5.77 -0.60
C ALA A 97 -9.35 -4.47 -0.81
N PRO A 98 -8.96 -4.13 -2.06
CA PRO A 98 -8.35 -2.84 -2.32
C PRO A 98 -9.40 -1.79 -1.99
N HIS A 99 -9.28 -1.15 -0.81
CA HIS A 99 -10.09 0.02 -0.48
C HIS A 99 -9.99 0.98 -1.66
N VAL A 100 -11.17 1.32 -2.21
CA VAL A 100 -11.40 2.14 -3.40
C VAL A 100 -10.23 3.08 -3.64
N GLU A 101 -9.47 2.79 -4.69
CA GLU A 101 -8.29 3.56 -5.05
C GLU A 101 -8.71 5.02 -5.22
N PRO A 102 -8.11 5.99 -4.50
CA PRO A 102 -8.21 7.37 -4.94
C PRO A 102 -7.58 7.41 -6.33
N GLN A 103 -8.38 7.71 -7.35
CA GLN A 103 -7.85 7.86 -8.70
C GLN A 103 -6.75 8.91 -8.68
N PRO A 104 -5.62 8.69 -9.37
CA PRO A 104 -4.63 9.74 -9.55
C PRO A 104 -5.34 10.95 -10.17
N ILE A 105 -5.21 12.10 -9.50
CA ILE A 105 -5.71 13.40 -9.99
C ILE A 105 -4.79 13.88 -11.12
#